data_AF-A0A496APA6-F1
#
_entry.id   AF-A0A496APA6-F1
#
_cell.length_a   1.000
_cell.length_b   1.000
_cell.length_c   1.000
_cell.angle_alpha   90.00
_cell.angle_beta   90.00
_cell.angle_gamma   90.00
#
_symmetry.space_group_name_H-M   'P 1'
#
loop_
_entity.id
_entity.type
_entity.pdbx_description
1 polymer ?
#
loop_
_entity_poly.entity_id
_entity_poly.type
_entity_poly.pdbx_seq_one_letter_code
_entity_poly.pdbx_strand_id
1 'polypeptide(L)'
;MKGLSPFETRQLILSIGTHKTERALSPVEVAKYLQKVLDAGEKRGEIAERLHLRGTSMIGRFLRLLSLPIQVRRLINWGSDPTSLSFYAASEIARLEVSQDQITLAKAALESQLNKSDIIQVVQIHQRSNESIDNCIKAVLKQRPIVERRHLIAGELCCEELKTKLNQASQLTRDNLLQTVLKRHLPNVSPFGTKLGDGYFLIVGDDQLHSQVMSLSDDFEKTITEYLIEGVRF
;
A
#
# COMPACT_ATOMS: atom_id res chain seq x y z
N MET A 1 -19.73 -16.95 31.84
CA MET A 1 -18.26 -17.01 32.08
C MET A 1 -18.02 -16.50 33.48
N LYS A 2 -17.07 -17.09 34.20
CA LYS A 2 -16.78 -16.68 35.58
C LYS A 2 -16.28 -15.23 35.62
N GLY A 3 -16.64 -14.48 36.65
CA GLY A 3 -16.20 -13.10 36.84
C GLY A 3 -16.86 -12.03 35.96
N LEU A 4 -17.65 -12.40 34.94
CA LEU A 4 -18.39 -11.45 34.11
C LEU A 4 -19.87 -11.38 34.49
N SER A 5 -20.45 -10.19 34.42
CA SER A 5 -21.90 -10.01 34.46
C SER A 5 -22.57 -10.62 33.21
N PRO A 6 -23.89 -10.88 33.25
CA PRO A 6 -24.62 -11.34 32.06
C PRO A 6 -24.49 -10.38 30.87
N PHE A 7 -24.47 -9.07 31.14
CA PHE A 7 -24.27 -8.04 30.13
C PHE A 7 -22.85 -8.11 29.52
N GLU A 8 -21.80 -8.14 30.34
CA GLU A 8 -20.41 -8.25 29.88
C GLU A 8 -20.20 -9.53 29.05
N THR A 9 -20.77 -10.66 29.49
CA THR A 9 -20.71 -11.93 28.76
C THR A 9 -21.35 -11.81 27.38
N ARG A 10 -22.53 -11.19 27.28
CA ARG A 10 -23.21 -10.95 26.00
C ARG A 10 -22.36 -10.07 25.06
N GLN A 11 -21.80 -8.98 25.58
CA GLN A 11 -20.95 -8.07 24.79
C GLN A 11 -19.70 -8.77 24.24
N LEU A 12 -19.07 -9.63 25.05
CA LEU A 12 -17.90 -10.41 24.66
C LEU A 12 -18.22 -11.38 23.52
N ILE A 13 -19.32 -12.14 23.65
CA ILE A 13 -19.78 -13.09 22.61
C ILE A 13 -20.08 -12.35 21.29
N LEU A 14 -20.79 -11.22 21.36
CA LEU A 14 -21.15 -10.43 20.17
C LEU A 14 -19.94 -9.81 19.47
N SER A 15 -18.82 -9.62 20.17
CA SER A 15 -17.61 -9.00 19.61
C SER A 15 -16.66 -10.02 18.97
N ILE A 16 -16.51 -11.21 19.56
CA ILE A 16 -15.57 -12.24 19.06
C ILE A 16 -16.22 -13.13 18.00
N GLY A 17 -17.48 -13.52 18.19
CA GLY A 17 -18.18 -14.50 17.35
C GLY A 17 -18.81 -13.95 16.09
N THR A 18 -18.53 -12.69 15.72
CA THR A 18 -19.18 -12.03 14.59
C THR A 18 -18.17 -11.45 13.59
N HIS A 19 -18.49 -11.59 12.30
CA HIS A 19 -17.84 -10.88 11.20
C HIS A 19 -18.46 -9.50 10.95
N LYS A 20 -19.26 -8.99 11.89
CA LYS A 20 -19.90 -7.68 11.77
C LYS A 20 -18.85 -6.58 11.83
N THR A 21 -19.04 -5.55 11.01
CA THR A 21 -18.25 -4.31 11.00
C THR A 21 -18.39 -3.55 12.32
N GLU A 22 -19.60 -3.53 12.88
CA GLU A 22 -19.87 -2.95 14.19
C GLU A 22 -19.83 -4.02 15.28
N ARG A 23 -18.72 -4.04 16.01
CA ARG A 23 -18.55 -4.84 17.22
C ARG A 23 -18.73 -3.97 18.44
N ALA A 24 -19.37 -4.52 19.46
CA ALA A 24 -19.77 -3.76 20.63
C ALA A 24 -18.62 -3.43 21.59
N LEU A 25 -17.54 -4.21 21.54
CA LEU A 25 -16.31 -3.96 22.30
C LEU A 25 -15.14 -3.79 21.33
N SER A 26 -14.20 -2.91 21.63
CA SER A 26 -12.89 -2.82 20.99
C SER A 26 -12.03 -4.06 21.29
N PRO A 27 -10.98 -4.33 20.50
CA PRO A 27 -10.04 -5.43 20.77
C PRO A 27 -9.42 -5.38 22.18
N VAL A 28 -9.15 -4.18 22.69
CA VAL A 28 -8.56 -3.99 24.02
C VAL A 28 -9.58 -4.28 25.13
N GLU A 29 -10.84 -3.89 24.95
CA GLU A 29 -11.91 -4.21 25.91
C GLU A 29 -12.18 -5.72 25.96
N VAL A 30 -12.18 -6.38 24.79
CA VAL A 30 -12.21 -7.84 24.71
C VAL A 30 -11.07 -8.45 25.53
N ALA A 31 -9.85 -7.96 25.37
CA ALA A 31 -8.71 -8.45 26.12
C ALA A 31 -8.88 -8.27 27.65
N LYS A 32 -9.44 -7.15 28.09
CA LYS A 32 -9.73 -6.90 29.52
C LYS A 32 -10.76 -7.88 30.08
N TYR A 33 -11.84 -8.15 29.35
CA TYR A 33 -12.85 -9.13 29.79
C TYR A 33 -12.29 -10.55 29.80
N LEU A 34 -11.48 -10.93 28.81
CA LEU A 34 -10.80 -12.22 28.81
C LEU A 34 -9.86 -12.38 30.02
N GLN A 35 -9.13 -11.32 30.38
CA GLN A 35 -8.28 -11.33 31.58
C GLN A 35 -9.11 -11.50 32.85
N LYS A 36 -10.21 -10.76 33.00
CA LYS A 36 -11.14 -10.88 34.14
C LYS A 36 -11.70 -12.29 34.31
N VAL A 37 -11.99 -12.98 33.21
CA VAL A 37 -12.47 -14.37 33.21
C VAL A 37 -11.35 -15.35 33.63
N LEU A 38 -10.12 -15.12 33.17
CA LEU A 38 -8.96 -15.92 33.59
C LEU A 38 -8.63 -15.73 35.07
N ASP A 39 -8.69 -14.50 35.56
CA ASP A 39 -8.43 -14.16 36.97
C ASP A 39 -9.49 -14.80 37.89
N ALA A 40 -10.70 -15.03 37.38
CA ALA A 40 -11.76 -15.79 38.06
C ALA A 40 -11.58 -17.32 38.00
N GLY A 41 -10.45 -17.80 37.47
CA GLY A 41 -10.06 -19.20 37.47
C GLY A 41 -10.67 -20.05 36.34
N GLU A 42 -11.22 -19.44 35.29
CA GLU A 42 -11.67 -20.18 34.11
C GLU A 42 -10.47 -20.54 33.21
N LYS A 43 -10.47 -21.73 32.60
CA LYS A 43 -9.33 -22.16 31.76
C LYS A 43 -9.47 -21.62 30.34
N ARG A 44 -8.34 -21.34 29.67
CA ARG A 44 -8.34 -20.87 28.26
C ARG A 44 -9.13 -21.77 27.32
N GLY A 45 -9.11 -23.09 27.52
CA GLY A 45 -9.88 -24.06 26.73
C GLY A 45 -11.39 -23.86 26.88
N GLU A 46 -11.87 -23.72 28.12
CA GLU A 46 -13.29 -23.49 28.44
C GLU A 46 -13.77 -22.15 27.86
N ILE A 47 -12.93 -21.10 27.95
CA ILE A 47 -13.21 -19.80 27.34
C ILE A 47 -13.33 -19.92 25.82
N ALA A 48 -12.40 -20.64 25.17
CA ALA A 48 -12.41 -20.82 23.72
C ALA A 48 -13.66 -21.56 23.24
N GLU A 49 -14.06 -22.61 23.94
CA GLU A 49 -15.26 -23.38 23.65
C GLU A 49 -16.53 -22.52 23.74
N ARG A 50 -16.69 -21.77 24.84
CA ARG A 50 -17.84 -20.86 25.03
C ARG A 50 -17.90 -19.72 24.01
N LEU A 51 -16.75 -19.32 23.46
CA LEU A 51 -16.65 -18.28 22.42
C LEU A 51 -16.66 -18.85 21.00
N HIS A 52 -16.86 -20.17 20.84
CA HIS A 52 -16.84 -20.87 19.56
C HIS A 52 -15.55 -20.64 18.75
N LEU A 53 -14.42 -20.53 19.44
CA LEU A 53 -13.11 -20.38 18.83
C LEU A 53 -12.53 -21.76 18.49
N ARG A 54 -11.85 -21.86 17.34
CA ARG A 54 -11.16 -23.09 16.89
C ARG A 54 -9.92 -23.47 17.75
N GLY A 55 -9.69 -22.80 18.87
CA GLY A 55 -8.56 -23.02 19.78
C GLY A 55 -8.25 -21.82 20.66
N THR A 56 -7.21 -21.96 21.49
CA THR A 56 -6.82 -20.96 22.51
C THR A 56 -5.87 -19.88 21.99
N SER A 57 -5.34 -20.03 20.77
CA SER A 57 -4.36 -19.11 20.17
C SER A 57 -4.88 -17.68 20.04
N MET A 58 -6.16 -17.55 19.70
CA MET A 58 -6.83 -16.27 19.52
C MET A 58 -6.98 -15.53 20.86
N ILE A 59 -7.31 -16.25 21.94
CA ILE A 59 -7.31 -15.70 23.31
C ILE A 59 -5.92 -15.14 23.65
N GLY A 60 -4.86 -15.89 23.35
CA GLY A 60 -3.48 -15.44 23.57
C GLY A 60 -3.11 -14.19 22.77
N ARG A 61 -3.70 -13.96 21.58
CA ARG A 61 -3.50 -12.72 20.80
C ARG A 61 -4.19 -11.52 21.45
N PHE A 62 -5.42 -11.68 21.96
CA PHE A 62 -6.09 -10.60 22.70
C PHE A 62 -5.33 -10.23 23.96
N LEU A 63 -4.96 -11.21 24.78
CA LEU A 63 -4.28 -10.94 26.05
C LEU A 63 -2.94 -10.22 25.85
N ARG A 64 -2.22 -10.52 24.76
CA ARG A 64 -1.00 -9.77 24.39
C ARG A 64 -1.23 -8.28 24.19
N LEU A 65 -2.44 -7.84 23.79
CA LEU A 65 -2.70 -6.40 23.66
C LEU A 65 -2.57 -5.65 25.00
N LEU A 66 -2.72 -6.35 26.13
CA LEU A 66 -2.59 -5.74 27.45
C LEU A 66 -1.14 -5.43 27.82
N SER A 67 -0.14 -6.04 27.16
CA SER A 67 1.28 -5.70 27.36
C SER A 67 1.71 -4.43 26.63
N LEU A 68 0.88 -3.92 25.70
CA LEU A 68 1.20 -2.72 24.94
C LEU A 68 1.10 -1.45 25.81
N PRO A 69 1.92 -0.42 25.55
CA PRO A 69 1.84 0.86 26.22
C PRO A 69 0.46 1.48 25.99
N ILE A 70 -0.03 2.24 26.96
CA ILE A 70 -1.39 2.79 26.91
C ILE A 70 -1.66 3.61 25.64
N GLN A 71 -0.65 4.35 25.17
CA GLN A 71 -0.74 5.13 23.94
C GLN A 71 -0.91 4.26 22.70
N VAL A 72 -0.26 3.08 22.63
CA VAL A 72 -0.45 2.14 21.52
C VAL A 72 -1.82 1.46 21.61
N ARG A 73 -2.26 1.09 22.82
CA ARG A 73 -3.58 0.46 23.04
C ARG A 73 -4.75 1.31 22.55
N ARG A 74 -4.65 2.64 22.70
CA ARG A 74 -5.68 3.59 22.25
C ARG A 74 -5.81 3.67 20.73
N LEU A 75 -4.80 3.21 19.99
CA LEU A 75 -4.80 3.22 18.52
C LEU A 75 -5.44 1.95 17.94
N ILE A 76 -5.80 0.96 18.77
CA ILE A 76 -6.20 -0.37 18.27
C ILE A 76 -7.69 -0.40 17.94
N ASN A 77 -8.02 -0.83 16.72
CA ASN A 77 -9.39 -1.07 16.28
C ASN A 77 -9.49 -2.42 15.53
N TRP A 78 -10.72 -2.85 15.26
CA TRP A 78 -11.01 -4.09 14.54
C TRP A 78 -10.69 -4.04 13.05
N GLY A 79 -10.86 -2.87 12.44
CA GLY A 79 -10.69 -2.66 11.02
C GLY A 79 -9.28 -2.19 10.64
N SER A 80 -9.09 -2.05 9.33
CA SER A 80 -8.00 -1.27 8.75
C SER A 80 -8.54 0.11 8.43
N ASP A 81 -8.20 1.08 9.27
CA ASP A 81 -8.41 2.50 8.99
C ASP A 81 -7.03 3.19 9.05
N PRO A 82 -6.75 4.20 8.21
CA PRO A 82 -5.42 4.83 8.13
C PRO A 82 -4.94 5.45 9.45
N THR A 83 -5.84 5.70 10.40
CA THR A 83 -5.55 6.33 11.70
C THR A 83 -5.47 5.33 12.86
N SER A 84 -5.69 4.03 12.61
CA SER A 84 -5.74 3.00 13.64
C SER A 84 -4.95 1.74 13.28
N LEU A 85 -4.49 1.04 14.32
CA LEU A 85 -3.85 -0.26 14.19
C LEU A 85 -4.91 -1.36 14.22
N SER A 86 -4.94 -2.20 13.19
CA SER A 86 -5.78 -3.40 13.22
C SER A 86 -5.39 -4.32 14.39
N PHE A 87 -6.35 -5.09 14.91
CA PHE A 87 -6.11 -6.14 15.91
C PHE A 87 -4.90 -7.01 15.59
N TYR A 88 -4.79 -7.47 14.34
CA TYR A 88 -3.68 -8.33 13.91
C TYR A 88 -2.34 -7.62 13.99
N ALA A 89 -2.25 -6.40 13.45
CA ALA A 89 -1.05 -5.57 13.51
C ALA A 89 -0.59 -5.36 14.97
N ALA A 90 -1.51 -4.93 15.84
CA ALA A 90 -1.21 -4.70 17.25
C ALA A 90 -0.77 -5.99 17.97
N SER A 91 -1.39 -7.13 17.65
CA SER A 91 -1.01 -8.42 18.24
C SER A 91 0.42 -8.86 17.87
N GLU A 92 0.90 -8.48 16.68
CA GLU A 92 2.28 -8.74 16.24
C GLU A 92 3.25 -7.75 16.88
N ILE A 93 2.91 -6.46 16.95
CA ILE A 93 3.71 -5.44 17.66
C ILE A 93 3.91 -5.84 19.13
N ALA A 94 2.87 -6.38 19.78
CA ALA A 94 2.93 -6.84 21.16
C ALA A 94 3.90 -8.01 21.43
N ARG A 95 4.51 -8.60 20.39
CA ARG A 95 5.56 -9.62 20.52
C ARG A 95 6.94 -9.03 20.79
N LEU A 96 7.12 -7.73 20.56
CA LEU A 96 8.34 -7.03 20.94
C LEU A 96 8.39 -6.93 22.47
N GLU A 97 9.56 -7.12 23.06
CA GLU A 97 9.73 -7.11 24.53
C GLU A 97 9.86 -5.67 25.08
N VAL A 98 10.50 -4.80 24.29
CA VAL A 98 10.79 -3.42 24.69
C VAL A 98 9.61 -2.51 24.34
N SER A 99 9.06 -1.82 25.34
CA SER A 99 7.95 -0.89 25.14
C SER A 99 8.26 0.24 24.17
N GLN A 100 9.50 0.72 24.14
CA GLN A 100 9.92 1.74 23.19
C GLN A 100 9.85 1.24 21.75
N ASP A 101 10.25 0.00 21.49
CA ASP A 101 10.17 -0.58 20.14
C ASP A 101 8.73 -0.79 19.68
N GLN A 102 7.84 -1.17 20.62
CA GLN A 102 6.41 -1.24 20.36
C GLN A 102 5.83 0.12 19.94
N ILE A 103 6.27 1.21 20.59
CA ILE A 103 5.85 2.57 20.26
C ILE A 103 6.39 2.99 18.90
N THR A 104 7.68 2.76 18.65
CA THR A 104 8.34 3.11 17.39
C THR A 104 7.69 2.40 16.20
N LEU A 105 7.44 1.09 16.32
CA LEU A 105 6.79 0.34 15.26
C LEU A 105 5.31 0.73 15.07
N ALA A 106 4.58 0.99 16.15
CA ALA A 106 3.20 1.48 16.07
C ALA A 106 3.12 2.81 15.32
N LYS A 107 4.04 3.74 15.62
CA LYS A 107 4.13 5.04 14.94
C LYS A 107 4.46 4.87 13.46
N ALA A 108 5.49 4.10 13.14
CA ALA A 108 5.89 3.82 11.75
C ALA A 108 4.77 3.12 10.95
N ALA A 109 4.01 2.23 11.61
CA ALA A 109 2.88 1.56 10.97
C ALA A 109 1.80 2.53 10.50
N LEU A 110 1.53 3.59 11.25
CA LEU A 110 0.58 4.63 10.86
C LEU A 110 1.19 5.61 9.86
N GLU A 111 2.41 6.11 10.10
CA GLU A 111 3.05 7.11 9.25
C GLU A 111 3.40 6.59 7.85
N SER A 112 3.91 5.35 7.77
CA SER A 112 4.31 4.72 6.50
C SER A 112 3.27 3.74 5.96
N GLN A 113 2.08 3.68 6.58
CA GLN A 113 1.00 2.75 6.23
C GLN A 113 1.53 1.31 6.08
N LEU A 114 2.20 0.80 7.13
CA LEU A 114 2.71 -0.57 7.14
C LEU A 114 1.55 -1.56 7.15
N ASN A 115 1.52 -2.44 6.16
CA ASN A 115 0.51 -3.49 6.11
C ASN A 115 0.86 -4.64 7.08
N LYS A 116 -0.03 -5.62 7.20
CA LYS A 116 0.18 -6.79 8.06
C LYS A 116 1.48 -7.54 7.76
N SER A 117 1.82 -7.74 6.49
CA SER A 117 3.05 -8.46 6.13
C SER A 117 4.30 -7.67 6.48
N ASP A 118 4.28 -6.35 6.32
CA ASP A 118 5.40 -5.48 6.68
C ASP A 118 5.69 -5.57 8.18
N ILE A 119 4.66 -5.44 9.02
CA ILE A 119 4.79 -5.51 10.49
C ILE A 119 5.33 -6.87 10.91
N ILE A 120 4.83 -7.97 10.33
CA ILE A 120 5.33 -9.32 10.61
C ILE A 120 6.82 -9.42 10.26
N GLN A 121 7.23 -8.89 9.11
CA GLN A 121 8.63 -8.91 8.69
C GLN A 121 9.51 -8.09 9.62
N VAL A 122 9.11 -6.87 9.98
CA VAL A 122 9.87 -6.03 10.93
C VAL A 122 10.09 -6.76 12.25
N VAL A 123 9.02 -7.31 12.85
CA VAL A 123 9.11 -8.05 14.12
C VAL A 123 10.01 -9.29 13.98
N GLN A 124 9.90 -10.03 12.88
CA GLN A 124 10.72 -11.22 12.64
C GLN A 124 12.20 -10.88 12.45
N ILE A 125 12.53 -9.82 11.72
CA ILE A 125 13.91 -9.37 11.52
C ILE A 125 14.49 -8.98 12.88
N HIS A 126 13.82 -8.09 13.61
CA HIS A 126 14.26 -7.63 14.94
C HIS A 126 14.52 -8.79 15.91
N GLN A 127 13.59 -9.77 15.99
CA GLN A 127 13.74 -10.93 16.88
C GLN A 127 14.86 -11.89 16.48
N ARG A 128 15.28 -11.91 15.21
CA ARG A 128 16.31 -12.83 14.70
C ARG A 128 17.70 -12.22 14.66
N SER A 129 17.80 -10.94 14.29
CA SER A 129 19.08 -10.25 14.15
C SER A 129 19.47 -9.44 15.39
N ASN A 130 18.53 -9.17 16.29
CA ASN A 130 18.70 -8.24 17.41
C ASN A 130 19.12 -6.83 16.96
N GLU A 131 18.79 -6.46 15.70
CA GLU A 131 18.99 -5.10 15.20
C GLU A 131 17.96 -4.14 15.79
N SER A 132 18.27 -2.84 15.77
CA SER A 132 17.32 -1.81 16.21
C SER A 132 16.03 -1.84 15.37
N ILE A 133 14.91 -1.54 16.03
CA ILE A 133 13.60 -1.53 15.37
C ILE A 133 13.57 -0.55 14.18
N ASP A 134 14.26 0.60 14.29
CA ASP A 134 14.37 1.59 13.21
C ASP A 134 15.06 1.05 11.96
N ASN A 135 16.13 0.27 12.14
CA ASN A 135 16.83 -0.35 11.01
C ASN A 135 15.97 -1.43 10.35
N CYS A 136 15.25 -2.22 11.15
CA CYS A 136 14.32 -3.22 10.66
C CYS A 136 13.18 -2.59 9.83
N ILE A 137 12.63 -1.47 10.29
CA ILE A 137 11.61 -0.70 9.56
C ILE A 137 12.17 -0.20 8.21
N LYS A 138 13.34 0.43 8.22
CA LYS A 138 14.00 0.91 6.99
C LYS A 138 14.27 -0.23 6.00
N ALA A 139 14.69 -1.40 6.48
CA ALA A 139 14.95 -2.55 5.64
C ALA A 139 13.69 -3.03 4.91
N VAL A 140 12.56 -3.13 5.62
CA VAL A 140 11.28 -3.53 5.03
C VAL A 140 10.75 -2.48 4.06
N LEU A 141 10.83 -1.19 4.40
CA LEU A 141 10.38 -0.11 3.52
C LEU A 141 11.16 -0.08 2.19
N LYS A 142 12.47 -0.35 2.22
CA LYS A 142 13.30 -0.43 1.00
C LYS A 142 12.93 -1.59 0.08
N GLN A 143 12.28 -2.63 0.58
CA GLN A 143 11.85 -3.79 -0.20
C GLN A 143 10.49 -3.57 -0.87
N ARG A 144 9.77 -2.49 -0.55
CA ARG A 144 8.47 -2.24 -1.14
C ARG A 144 8.62 -1.99 -2.65
N PRO A 145 7.81 -2.66 -3.49
CA PRO A 145 7.82 -2.39 -4.91
C PRO A 145 7.37 -0.96 -5.17
N ILE A 146 8.15 -0.23 -5.98
CA ILE A 146 7.75 1.06 -6.52
C ILE A 146 6.94 0.75 -7.78
N VAL A 147 5.64 1.02 -7.75
CA VAL A 147 4.78 0.85 -8.92
C VAL A 147 4.97 2.06 -9.83
N GLU A 148 5.76 1.89 -10.88
CA GLU A 148 5.87 2.88 -11.94
C GLU A 148 4.71 2.69 -12.94
N ARG A 149 3.83 3.69 -13.04
CA ARG A 149 2.83 3.74 -14.11
C ARG A 149 3.45 4.36 -15.35
N ARG A 150 3.33 3.67 -16.48
CA ARG A 150 3.72 4.17 -17.79
C ARG A 150 2.49 4.20 -18.68
N HIS A 151 2.29 5.31 -19.38
CA HIS A 151 1.24 5.48 -20.37
C HIS A 151 1.82 5.24 -21.76
N LEU A 152 1.14 4.42 -22.54
CA LEU A 152 1.39 4.27 -23.97
C LEU A 152 0.38 5.14 -24.70
N ILE A 153 0.86 6.17 -25.38
CA ILE A 153 0.08 6.98 -26.30
C ILE A 153 0.40 6.52 -27.71
N ALA A 154 -0.61 6.10 -28.44
CA ALA A 154 -0.51 5.71 -29.84
C ALA A 154 -1.35 6.68 -30.68
N GLY A 155 -0.81 7.09 -31.81
CA GLY A 155 -1.54 7.91 -32.76
C GLY A 155 -1.10 7.69 -34.21
N GLU A 156 -1.97 8.05 -35.14
CA GLU A 156 -1.72 8.00 -36.58
C GLU A 156 -1.09 9.31 -37.08
N LEU A 157 -0.25 9.22 -38.12
CA LEU A 157 0.24 10.39 -38.84
C LEU A 157 -0.81 10.84 -39.86
N CYS A 158 -1.20 12.11 -39.82
CA CYS A 158 -2.28 12.63 -40.69
C CYS A 158 -1.80 13.15 -42.06
N CYS A 159 -0.50 13.00 -42.40
CA CYS A 159 0.10 13.61 -43.60
C CYS A 159 0.80 12.57 -44.50
N GLU A 160 0.25 12.31 -45.69
CA GLU A 160 0.78 11.35 -46.66
C GLU A 160 2.19 11.71 -47.20
N GLU A 161 2.48 13.01 -47.34
CA GLU A 161 3.82 13.45 -47.77
C GLU A 161 4.87 13.11 -46.70
N LEU A 162 4.54 13.30 -45.42
CA LEU A 162 5.40 12.91 -44.30
C LEU A 162 5.60 11.39 -44.25
N LYS A 163 4.52 10.60 -44.39
CA LYS A 163 4.60 9.12 -44.44
C LYS A 163 5.58 8.66 -45.54
N THR A 164 5.49 9.26 -46.72
CA THR A 164 6.39 8.96 -47.86
C THR A 164 7.86 9.27 -47.55
N LYS A 165 8.14 10.39 -46.86
CA LYS A 165 9.50 10.74 -46.44
C LYS A 165 10.03 9.81 -45.35
N LEU A 166 9.20 9.45 -44.38
CA LEU A 166 9.57 8.54 -43.29
C LEU A 166 9.86 7.11 -43.81
N ASN A 167 9.19 6.68 -44.87
CA ASN A 167 9.45 5.37 -45.52
C ASN A 167 10.87 5.21 -46.07
N GLN A 168 11.55 6.32 -46.37
CA GLN A 168 12.93 6.31 -46.86
C GLN A 168 13.96 6.39 -45.73
N ALA A 169 13.51 6.67 -44.49
CA ALA A 169 14.37 6.82 -43.32
C ALA A 169 14.52 5.50 -42.55
N SER A 170 15.69 5.31 -41.92
CA SER A 170 15.90 4.19 -41.00
C SER A 170 15.04 4.36 -39.73
N GLN A 171 14.71 3.25 -39.05
CA GLN A 171 13.97 3.31 -37.77
C GLN A 171 14.65 4.22 -36.74
N LEU A 172 15.99 4.14 -36.63
CA LEU A 172 16.76 4.98 -35.71
C LEU A 172 16.60 6.48 -36.05
N THR A 173 16.64 6.82 -37.33
CA THR A 173 16.42 8.20 -37.79
C THR A 173 15.02 8.68 -37.43
N ARG A 174 13.99 7.85 -37.65
CA ARG A 174 12.60 8.16 -37.32
C ARG A 174 12.41 8.38 -35.82
N ASP A 175 12.94 7.47 -34.99
CA ASP A 175 12.81 7.54 -33.55
C ASP A 175 13.51 8.78 -32.98
N ASN A 176 14.71 9.10 -33.48
CA ASN A 176 15.46 10.30 -33.11
C ASN A 176 14.74 11.58 -33.53
N LEU A 177 14.12 11.60 -34.72
CA LEU A 177 13.31 12.74 -35.18
C LEU A 177 12.15 12.99 -34.21
N LEU A 178 11.33 11.97 -33.93
CA LEU A 178 10.21 12.10 -33.01
C LEU A 178 10.67 12.51 -31.61
N GLN A 179 11.76 11.92 -31.12
CA GLN A 179 12.31 12.29 -29.81
C GLN A 179 12.77 13.75 -29.77
N THR A 180 13.45 14.22 -30.81
CA THR A 180 13.97 15.59 -30.90
C THR A 180 12.83 16.62 -30.98
N VAL A 181 11.84 16.32 -31.82
CA VAL A 181 10.64 17.15 -31.99
C VAL A 181 9.88 17.23 -30.68
N LEU A 182 9.57 16.10 -30.04
CA LEU A 182 8.84 16.11 -28.77
C LEU A 182 9.61 16.81 -27.65
N LYS A 183 10.93 16.66 -27.54
CA LYS A 183 11.74 17.41 -26.55
C LYS A 183 11.70 18.92 -26.77
N ARG A 184 11.61 19.37 -28.03
CA ARG A 184 11.53 20.79 -28.38
C ARG A 184 10.19 21.39 -27.99
N HIS A 185 9.10 20.70 -28.28
CA HIS A 185 7.74 21.22 -28.04
C HIS A 185 7.20 20.89 -26.64
N LEU A 186 7.74 19.85 -25.99
CA LEU A 186 7.43 19.43 -24.62
C LEU A 186 8.71 19.41 -23.76
N PRO A 187 9.33 20.56 -23.44
CA PRO A 187 10.60 20.60 -22.72
C PRO A 187 10.50 20.16 -21.24
N ASN A 188 9.28 20.15 -20.68
CA ASN A 188 9.04 19.90 -19.26
C ASN A 188 8.64 18.45 -18.95
N VAL A 189 8.73 17.51 -19.89
CA VAL A 189 8.38 16.09 -19.62
C VAL A 189 9.58 15.28 -19.17
N SER A 190 9.33 14.34 -18.25
CA SER A 190 10.27 13.30 -17.84
C SER A 190 10.78 12.49 -19.04
N PRO A 191 11.90 11.74 -18.89
CA PRO A 191 12.38 10.86 -19.96
C PRO A 191 11.28 9.92 -20.48
N PHE A 192 11.13 9.91 -21.80
CA PHE A 192 10.12 9.15 -22.50
C PHE A 192 10.75 8.33 -23.64
N GLY A 193 10.15 7.18 -23.92
CA GLY A 193 10.46 6.36 -25.08
C GLY A 193 9.59 6.79 -26.26
N THR A 194 10.18 6.85 -27.44
CA THR A 194 9.45 7.13 -28.69
C THR A 194 9.67 6.02 -29.69
N LYS A 195 8.65 5.75 -30.50
CA LYS A 195 8.78 4.97 -31.72
C LYS A 195 8.00 5.62 -32.83
N LEU A 196 8.66 5.96 -33.93
CA LEU A 196 8.02 6.53 -35.11
C LEU A 196 8.00 5.49 -36.23
N GLY A 197 6.79 5.06 -36.58
CA GLY A 197 6.51 4.18 -37.70
C GLY A 197 6.46 4.94 -39.03
N ASP A 198 6.00 4.24 -40.06
CA ASP A 198 5.73 4.77 -41.40
C ASP A 198 4.39 5.51 -41.47
N GLY A 199 3.42 5.12 -40.65
CA GLY A 199 2.11 5.77 -40.57
C GLY A 199 1.63 6.09 -39.15
N TYR A 200 2.42 5.80 -38.12
CA TYR A 200 2.00 5.94 -36.73
C TYR A 200 3.15 6.40 -35.83
N PHE A 201 2.83 6.83 -34.62
CA PHE A 201 3.80 7.08 -33.57
C PHE A 201 3.35 6.45 -32.25
N LEU A 202 4.33 6.09 -31.43
CA LEU A 202 4.15 5.60 -30.08
C LEU A 202 5.00 6.45 -29.14
N ILE A 203 4.41 6.88 -28.05
CA ILE A 203 5.06 7.66 -26.99
C ILE A 203 4.79 6.94 -25.68
N VAL A 204 5.85 6.61 -24.94
CA VAL A 204 5.76 5.95 -23.65
C VAL A 204 6.39 6.84 -22.58
N GLY A 205 5.62 7.21 -21.56
CA GLY A 205 6.12 8.01 -20.45
C GLY A 205 5.26 7.94 -19.20
N ASP A 206 5.49 8.85 -18.27
CA ASP A 206 4.79 8.90 -16.98
C ASP A 206 3.46 9.68 -17.06
N ASP A 207 2.81 9.85 -15.91
CA ASP A 207 1.56 10.62 -15.78
C ASP A 207 1.71 12.06 -16.28
N GLN A 208 2.89 12.68 -16.09
CA GLN A 208 3.15 14.05 -16.51
C GLN A 208 3.18 14.17 -18.04
N LEU A 209 3.88 13.25 -18.73
CA LEU A 209 3.85 13.19 -20.19
C LEU A 209 2.42 12.95 -20.69
N HIS A 210 1.69 12.03 -20.07
CA HIS A 210 0.32 11.74 -20.46
C HIS A 210 -0.57 12.98 -20.38
N SER A 211 -0.56 13.70 -19.25
CA SER A 211 -1.33 14.93 -19.10
C SER A 211 -0.93 16.02 -20.09
N GLN A 212 0.37 16.15 -20.40
CA GLN A 212 0.81 17.14 -21.39
C GLN A 212 0.37 16.79 -22.80
N VAL A 213 0.53 15.54 -23.24
CA VAL A 213 0.09 15.13 -24.58
C VAL A 213 -1.44 15.23 -24.71
N MET A 214 -2.19 14.84 -23.68
CA MET A 214 -3.65 15.00 -23.66
C MET A 214 -4.10 16.47 -23.60
N SER A 215 -3.21 17.41 -23.28
CA SER A 215 -3.50 18.85 -23.34
C SER A 215 -3.23 19.47 -24.71
N LEU A 216 -2.60 18.75 -25.64
CA LEU A 216 -2.33 19.17 -27.01
C LEU A 216 -3.60 19.08 -27.87
N SER A 217 -4.63 19.86 -27.54
CA SER A 217 -5.92 19.95 -28.26
C SER A 217 -6.70 18.63 -28.40
N ASP A 218 -7.94 18.72 -28.91
CA ASP A 218 -8.80 17.54 -29.14
C ASP A 218 -8.26 16.62 -30.25
N ASP A 219 -7.25 17.06 -31.02
CA ASP A 219 -6.63 16.34 -32.13
C ASP A 219 -5.09 16.33 -32.01
N PHE A 220 -4.61 15.70 -30.93
CA PHE A 220 -3.18 15.61 -30.63
C PHE A 220 -2.37 14.92 -31.75
N GLU A 221 -2.99 14.02 -32.51
CA GLU A 221 -2.38 13.35 -33.67
C GLU A 221 -1.97 14.36 -34.74
N LYS A 222 -2.86 15.31 -35.04
CA LYS A 222 -2.58 16.40 -35.95
C LYS A 222 -1.50 17.32 -35.41
N THR A 223 -1.54 17.69 -34.13
CA THR A 223 -0.50 18.55 -33.52
C THR A 223 0.89 17.88 -33.57
N ILE A 224 0.98 16.59 -33.26
CA ILE A 224 2.26 15.85 -33.35
C ILE A 224 2.72 15.72 -34.80
N THR A 225 1.79 15.48 -35.74
CA THR A 225 2.08 15.46 -37.17
C THR A 225 2.64 16.81 -37.65
N GLU A 226 2.06 17.93 -37.21
CA GLU A 226 2.53 19.29 -37.50
C GLU A 226 3.96 19.52 -36.97
N TYR A 227 4.23 19.14 -35.72
CA TYR A 227 5.58 19.22 -35.16
C TYR A 227 6.61 18.40 -35.95
N LEU A 228 6.22 17.21 -36.44
CA LEU A 228 7.08 16.40 -37.29
C LEU A 228 7.32 17.03 -38.66
N ILE A 229 6.29 17.64 -39.28
CA ILE A 229 6.44 18.37 -40.54
C ILE A 229 7.43 19.54 -40.38
N GLU A 230 7.31 20.31 -39.30
CA GLU A 230 8.27 21.38 -38.97
C GLU A 230 9.68 20.83 -38.78
N GLY A 231 9.82 19.70 -38.10
CA GLY A 231 11.12 19.06 -37.84
C GLY A 231 11.85 18.53 -39.08
N VAL A 232 11.12 18.19 -40.16
CA VAL A 232 11.68 17.66 -41.42
C VAL A 232 12.01 18.78 -42.43
N ARG A 233 11.53 20.01 -42.20
CA ARG A 233 11.81 21.17 -43.07
C ARG A 233 13.18 21.83 -42.83
N PHE A 234 13.97 21.30 -41.90
CA PHE A 234 15.34 21.73 -41.58
C PHE A 234 16.39 20.78 -42.14
#